data_AF-A0A3S3P3M0-F1
#
_entry.id   AF-A0A3S3P3M0-F1
#
_cell.length_a   1.000
_cell.length_b   1.000
_cell.length_c   1.000
_cell.angle_alpha   90.00
_cell.angle_beta   90.00
_cell.angle_gamma   90.00
#
_symmetry.space_group_name_H-M   'P 1'
#
loop_
_entity.id
_entity.type
_entity.pdbx_description
1 polymer ?
#
loop_
_entity_poly.entity_id
_entity_poly.type
_entity_poly.pdbx_seq_one_letter_code
_entity_poly.pdbx_strand_id
1 'polypeptide(L)'
;MYSRKFCLFQDHIQEVLNKWDQIDDEIWAKIICMERNRRVAKAYARASVITINGSDVGFDGYRIGLKGLENEYRESKTEEVKKLIGQGVKLKMDEMGNILIKRVGRSNVFVKGCSLLTKESTSIGSEIMKNNGRLEQDKAMKLFDMKKFQNNIEKEIGNSYPDRRKLENQCISAIAFVKDANDILDLPVWIMVINVVAIDMLKSKMPLSKVFLFLLLISISKRIINLTTSYHNHKSLKKL
;
A
#
# COMPACT_ATOMS: atom_id res chain seq x y z
N MET A 1 -3.01 0.16 -19.36
CA MET A 1 -4.40 -0.15 -18.93
C MET A 1 -4.32 -1.42 -18.11
N TYR A 2 -4.84 -1.44 -16.88
CA TYR A 2 -4.73 -2.61 -16.02
C TYR A 2 -6.01 -3.46 -16.07
N SER A 3 -5.87 -4.77 -16.26
CA SER A 3 -7.00 -5.73 -16.26
C SER A 3 -7.11 -6.53 -14.96
N ARG A 4 -6.08 -6.50 -14.08
CA ARG A 4 -6.07 -7.21 -12.80
C ARG A 4 -5.41 -6.37 -11.70
N LYS A 5 -6.05 -6.29 -10.53
CA LYS A 5 -5.59 -5.52 -9.35
C LYS A 5 -4.19 -5.93 -8.87
N PHE A 6 -3.93 -7.23 -8.86
CA PHE A 6 -2.68 -7.79 -8.35
C PHE A 6 -1.48 -7.34 -9.17
N CYS A 7 -1.61 -7.31 -10.50
CA CYS A 7 -0.58 -6.78 -11.38
C CYS A 7 -0.34 -5.28 -11.12
N LEU A 8 -1.40 -4.48 -10.95
CA LEU A 8 -1.28 -3.04 -10.71
C LEU A 8 -0.42 -2.70 -9.49
N PHE A 9 -0.71 -3.32 -8.34
CA PHE A 9 0.02 -3.03 -7.10
C PHE A 9 1.47 -3.51 -7.16
N GLN A 10 1.69 -4.73 -7.63
CA GLN A 10 3.04 -5.28 -7.76
C GLN A 10 3.89 -4.50 -8.75
N ASP A 11 3.33 -4.12 -9.90
CA ASP A 11 4.07 -3.35 -10.92
C ASP A 11 4.54 -2.02 -10.36
N HIS A 12 3.71 -1.35 -9.55
CA HIS A 12 4.07 -0.06 -8.97
C HIS A 12 5.07 -0.15 -7.82
N ILE A 13 5.02 -1.21 -7.02
CA ILE A 13 6.05 -1.49 -6.01
C ILE A 13 7.37 -1.82 -6.70
N GLN A 14 7.35 -2.69 -7.71
CA GLN A 14 8.53 -3.06 -8.46
C GLN A 14 9.14 -1.83 -9.16
N GLU A 15 8.31 -0.91 -9.66
CA GLU A 15 8.78 0.36 -10.22
C GLU A 15 9.52 1.23 -9.18
N VAL A 16 9.05 1.25 -7.92
CA VAL A 16 9.73 1.96 -6.82
C VAL A 16 11.04 1.24 -6.46
N LEU A 17 11.02 -0.08 -6.34
CA LEU A 17 12.20 -0.88 -5.99
C LEU A 17 13.30 -0.81 -7.07
N ASN A 18 12.93 -0.85 -8.35
CA ASN A 18 13.88 -0.77 -9.47
C ASN A 18 14.55 0.60 -9.58
N LYS A 19 13.89 1.65 -9.08
CA LYS A 19 14.40 3.03 -9.10
C LYS A 19 14.88 3.49 -7.74
N TRP A 20 15.05 2.57 -6.78
CA TRP A 20 15.29 2.91 -5.38
C TRP A 20 16.45 3.88 -5.20
N ASP A 21 17.59 3.60 -5.82
CA ASP A 21 18.81 4.40 -5.67
C ASP A 21 18.73 5.74 -6.41
N GLN A 22 17.67 5.98 -7.18
CA GLN A 22 17.37 7.23 -7.87
C GLN A 22 16.29 8.04 -7.15
N ILE A 23 15.67 7.49 -6.10
CA ILE A 23 14.69 8.19 -5.29
C ILE A 23 15.44 8.99 -4.22
N ASP A 24 15.26 10.30 -4.30
CA ASP A 24 15.69 11.29 -3.32
C ASP A 24 15.15 10.94 -1.91
N ASP A 25 16.02 11.01 -0.92
CA ASP A 25 15.79 10.61 0.48
C ASP A 25 14.75 11.48 1.19
N GLU A 26 14.46 12.68 0.68
CA GLU A 26 13.37 13.52 1.18
C GLU A 26 11.97 13.05 0.72
N ILE A 27 11.90 12.12 -0.24
CA ILE A 27 10.63 11.61 -0.76
C ILE A 27 10.06 10.54 0.18
N TRP A 28 8.93 10.86 0.81
CA TRP A 28 8.26 9.93 1.72
C TRP A 28 7.14 9.12 1.08
N ALA A 29 6.55 9.61 -0.01
CA ALA A 29 5.53 8.86 -0.75
C ALA A 29 5.56 9.09 -2.26
N LYS A 30 5.16 8.05 -2.99
CA LYS A 30 4.79 8.15 -4.40
C LYS A 30 3.27 8.08 -4.52
N ILE A 31 2.67 9.10 -5.12
CA ILE A 31 1.23 9.21 -5.34
C ILE A 31 0.96 8.97 -6.82
N ILE A 32 0.04 8.07 -7.12
CA ILE A 32 -0.38 7.74 -8.48
C ILE A 32 -1.86 8.09 -8.61
N CYS A 33 -2.19 8.99 -9.52
CA CYS A 33 -3.56 9.39 -9.78
C CYS A 33 -4.16 8.49 -10.85
N MET A 34 -5.38 8.01 -10.58
CA MET A 34 -6.07 7.02 -11.39
C MET A 34 -7.48 7.49 -11.73
N GLU A 35 -7.88 7.27 -12.98
CA GLU A 35 -9.26 7.35 -13.44
C GLU A 35 -9.65 5.95 -13.93
N ARG A 36 -10.59 5.29 -13.24
CA ARG A 36 -10.89 3.87 -13.46
C ARG A 36 -9.62 3.00 -13.35
N ASN A 37 -9.27 2.28 -14.42
CA ASN A 37 -8.07 1.45 -14.54
C ASN A 37 -6.91 2.13 -15.30
N ARG A 38 -6.98 3.45 -15.50
CA ARG A 38 -5.97 4.25 -16.20
C ARG A 38 -5.23 5.14 -15.23
N ARG A 39 -3.90 5.10 -15.32
CA ARG A 39 -3.03 6.05 -14.62
C ARG A 39 -2.99 7.35 -15.39
N VAL A 40 -3.34 8.45 -14.74
CA VAL A 40 -3.35 9.79 -15.35
C VAL A 40 -2.14 10.62 -14.92
N ALA A 41 -1.60 10.41 -13.72
CA ALA A 41 -0.41 11.14 -13.27
C ALA A 41 0.38 10.39 -12.19
N LYS A 42 1.61 10.87 -11.95
CA LYS A 42 2.47 10.48 -10.84
C LYS A 42 3.00 11.73 -10.16
N ALA A 43 3.10 11.69 -8.84
CA ALA A 43 3.70 12.74 -8.04
C ALA A 43 4.57 12.09 -6.95
N TYR A 44 5.67 12.75 -6.61
CA TYR A 44 6.54 12.36 -5.50
C TYR A 44 6.40 13.41 -4.40
N ALA A 45 5.97 12.96 -3.22
CA ALA A 45 5.72 13.82 -2.08
C ALA A 45 7.01 14.03 -1.28
N ARG A 46 7.48 15.28 -1.24
CA ARG A 46 8.57 15.74 -0.37
C ARG A 46 8.04 16.55 0.81
N ALA A 47 7.12 17.47 0.54
CA ALA A 47 6.50 18.28 1.58
C ALA A 47 5.78 17.41 2.62
N SER A 48 5.91 17.78 3.90
CA SER A 48 5.30 17.03 5.01
C SER A 48 3.78 16.95 4.93
N VAL A 49 3.15 17.90 4.22
CA VAL A 49 1.71 17.93 3.95
C VAL A 49 1.48 18.03 2.44
N ILE A 50 0.66 17.12 1.91
CA ILE A 50 0.19 17.14 0.52
C ILE A 50 -1.33 17.28 0.50
N THR A 51 -1.83 18.26 -0.25
CA THR A 51 -3.27 18.45 -0.46
C THR A 51 -3.70 17.80 -1.76
N ILE A 52 -4.73 16.97 -1.75
CA ILE A 52 -5.34 16.41 -2.97
C ILE A 52 -6.76 16.91 -3.06
N ASN A 53 -7.08 17.68 -4.08
CA ASN A 53 -8.38 18.34 -4.21
C ASN A 53 -8.90 18.31 -5.66
N GLY A 54 -10.06 18.90 -5.86
CA GLY A 54 -10.68 19.06 -7.17
C GLY A 54 -10.29 20.36 -7.86
N SER A 55 -9.12 20.96 -7.60
CA SER A 55 -8.67 22.11 -8.40
C SER A 55 -8.15 21.68 -9.77
N ASP A 56 -8.00 22.63 -10.68
CA ASP A 56 -7.35 22.51 -11.99
C ASP A 56 -5.83 22.76 -11.95
N VAL A 57 -5.30 23.12 -10.79
CA VAL A 57 -3.86 23.26 -10.55
C VAL A 57 -3.25 21.86 -10.41
N GLY A 58 -2.72 21.31 -11.51
CA GLY A 58 -2.17 19.95 -11.64
C GLY A 58 -1.34 19.45 -10.45
N PHE A 59 -0.01 19.54 -10.49
CA PHE A 59 0.85 19.27 -9.34
C PHE A 59 1.86 20.40 -9.16
N ASP A 60 1.87 21.03 -7.99
CA ASP A 60 2.74 22.19 -7.67
C ASP A 60 3.78 21.89 -6.57
N GLY A 61 3.94 20.62 -6.19
CA GLY A 61 4.85 20.16 -5.14
C GLY A 61 4.19 19.95 -3.76
N TYR A 62 3.10 20.66 -3.46
CA TYR A 62 2.37 20.54 -2.18
C TYR A 62 0.86 20.29 -2.37
N ARG A 63 0.34 20.44 -3.59
CA ARG A 63 -1.05 20.22 -3.97
C ARG A 63 -1.16 19.46 -5.28
N ILE A 64 -2.11 18.53 -5.33
CA ILE A 64 -2.54 17.82 -6.53
C ILE A 64 -4.00 18.19 -6.83
N GLY A 65 -4.22 19.00 -7.87
CA GLY A 65 -5.53 19.32 -8.41
C GLY A 65 -5.96 18.28 -9.43
N LEU A 66 -6.86 17.39 -9.02
CA LEU A 66 -7.25 16.24 -9.84
C LEU A 66 -7.94 16.65 -11.14
N LYS A 67 -8.67 17.77 -11.19
CA LYS A 67 -9.30 18.26 -12.45
C LYS A 67 -8.27 18.68 -13.49
N GLY A 68 -7.11 19.18 -13.07
CA GLY A 68 -6.05 19.65 -13.96
C GLY A 68 -5.26 18.55 -14.66
N LEU A 69 -5.49 17.29 -14.29
CA LEU A 69 -4.82 16.15 -14.91
C LEU A 69 -5.55 15.76 -16.20
N GLU A 70 -4.81 15.61 -17.29
CA GLU A 70 -5.36 15.22 -18.59
C GLU A 70 -5.62 13.71 -18.68
N ASN A 71 -6.65 13.34 -19.45
CA ASN A 71 -6.95 11.95 -19.80
C ASN A 71 -7.81 11.93 -21.07
N GLU A 72 -7.22 11.53 -22.20
CA GLU A 72 -7.91 11.45 -23.50
C GLU A 72 -9.11 10.48 -23.50
N TYR A 73 -9.10 9.49 -22.60
CA TYR A 73 -10.14 8.45 -22.52
C TYR A 73 -11.12 8.69 -21.37
N ARG A 74 -11.29 9.94 -20.93
CA ARG A 74 -12.17 10.25 -19.81
C ARG A 74 -13.64 10.10 -20.20
N GLU A 75 -14.36 9.33 -19.42
CA GLU A 75 -15.82 9.18 -19.54
C GLU A 75 -16.56 10.35 -18.85
N SER A 76 -17.74 10.71 -19.37
CA SER A 76 -18.59 11.78 -18.82
C SER A 76 -18.91 11.59 -17.33
N LYS A 77 -19.15 10.34 -16.89
CA LYS A 77 -19.41 10.02 -15.47
C LYS A 77 -18.22 10.33 -14.57
N THR A 78 -16.99 10.14 -15.07
CA THR A 78 -15.77 10.47 -14.34
C THR A 78 -15.61 11.99 -14.26
N GLU A 79 -15.86 12.71 -15.34
CA GLU A 79 -15.82 14.18 -15.39
C GLU A 79 -16.82 14.81 -14.40
N GLU A 80 -18.05 14.30 -14.32
CA GLU A 80 -19.05 14.72 -13.32
C GLU A 80 -18.55 14.50 -11.89
N VAL A 81 -17.94 13.34 -11.61
CA VAL A 81 -17.41 13.04 -10.29
C VAL A 81 -16.26 13.97 -9.91
N LYS A 82 -15.36 14.30 -10.85
CA LYS A 82 -14.24 15.22 -10.60
C LYS A 82 -14.72 16.60 -10.17
N LYS A 83 -15.83 17.08 -10.72
CA LYS A 83 -16.45 18.37 -10.33
C LYS A 83 -16.91 18.40 -8.88
N LEU A 84 -17.24 17.25 -8.30
CA LEU A 84 -17.75 17.13 -6.94
C LEU A 84 -16.65 17.02 -5.86
N ILE A 85 -15.38 16.83 -6.21
CA ILE A 85 -14.30 16.58 -5.22
C ILE A 85 -14.14 17.75 -4.22
N GLY A 86 -14.26 18.99 -4.72
CA GLY A 86 -14.11 20.19 -3.90
C GLY A 86 -12.73 20.27 -3.23
N GLN A 87 -12.70 20.50 -1.92
CA GLN A 87 -11.45 20.63 -1.15
C GLN A 87 -10.71 19.30 -0.91
N GLY A 88 -11.36 18.15 -1.15
CA GLY A 88 -10.74 16.82 -1.07
C GLY A 88 -10.14 16.47 0.30
N VAL A 89 -8.87 16.08 0.31
CA VAL A 89 -8.13 15.60 1.49
C VAL A 89 -6.77 16.25 1.66
N LYS A 90 -6.25 16.20 2.89
CA LYS A 90 -4.85 16.47 3.20
C LYS A 90 -4.20 15.20 3.72
N LEU A 91 -3.04 14.87 3.18
CA LEU A 91 -2.14 13.83 3.67
C LEU A 91 -1.01 14.50 4.45
N LYS A 92 -0.64 13.94 5.59
CA LYS A 92 0.51 14.40 6.37
C LYS A 92 1.29 13.19 6.87
N MET A 93 2.61 13.20 6.67
CA MET A 93 3.48 12.25 7.37
C MET A 93 3.91 12.82 8.71
N ASP A 94 3.87 12.02 9.77
CA ASP A 94 4.43 12.38 11.08
C ASP A 94 5.86 11.84 11.28
N GLU A 95 6.48 12.23 12.39
CA GLU A 95 7.87 11.86 12.73
C GLU A 95 8.05 10.36 12.97
N MET A 96 6.96 9.63 13.25
CA MET A 96 6.99 8.17 13.41
C MET A 96 6.78 7.43 12.09
N GLY A 97 6.62 8.14 10.97
CA GLY A 97 6.30 7.56 9.67
C GLY A 97 4.84 7.12 9.51
N ASN A 98 3.94 7.50 10.42
CA ASN A 98 2.51 7.32 10.16
C ASN A 98 2.08 8.30 9.07
N ILE A 99 1.11 7.89 8.26
CA ILE A 99 0.45 8.78 7.31
C ILE A 99 -0.92 9.10 7.86
N LEU A 100 -1.15 10.37 8.17
CA LEU A 100 -2.44 10.92 8.56
C LEU A 100 -3.19 11.40 7.32
N ILE A 101 -4.50 11.17 7.31
CA ILE A 101 -5.42 11.67 6.30
C ILE A 101 -6.53 12.46 6.98
N LYS A 102 -6.83 13.65 6.45
CA LYS A 102 -7.95 14.48 6.88
C LYS A 102 -8.80 14.85 5.68
N ARG A 103 -10.07 14.49 5.70
CA ARG A 103 -11.06 14.96 4.73
C ARG A 103 -11.44 16.40 5.07
N VAL A 104 -11.13 17.33 4.18
CA VAL A 104 -11.48 18.76 4.31
C VAL A 104 -12.63 19.16 3.39
N GLY A 105 -12.96 18.33 2.40
CA GLY A 105 -14.08 18.55 1.48
C GLY A 105 -15.42 18.02 2.00
N ARG A 106 -16.50 18.63 1.49
CA ARG A 106 -17.89 18.19 1.74
C ARG A 106 -18.21 16.83 1.12
N SER A 107 -17.55 16.45 0.04
CA SER A 107 -17.78 15.17 -0.63
C SER A 107 -17.16 14.01 0.13
N ASN A 108 -17.80 12.85 0.05
CA ASN A 108 -17.31 11.64 0.72
C ASN A 108 -15.96 11.21 0.13
N VAL A 109 -15.15 10.61 1.00
CA VAL A 109 -13.86 10.03 0.65
C VAL A 109 -13.77 8.68 1.33
N PHE A 110 -13.28 7.68 0.60
CA PHE A 110 -13.20 6.30 1.04
C PHE A 110 -11.77 5.80 0.90
N VAL A 111 -11.24 5.20 1.96
CA VAL A 111 -9.95 4.53 1.97
C VAL A 111 -10.18 3.05 1.69
N LYS A 112 -9.42 2.53 0.73
CA LYS A 112 -9.36 1.12 0.37
C LYS A 112 -7.94 0.64 0.63
N GLY A 113 -7.79 -0.38 1.46
CA GLY A 113 -6.52 -1.07 1.64
C GLY A 113 -6.41 -2.25 0.70
N CYS A 114 -5.19 -2.61 0.29
CA CYS A 114 -4.97 -3.85 -0.44
C CYS A 114 -5.40 -5.08 0.39
N SER A 115 -5.20 -5.04 1.72
CA SER A 115 -5.62 -6.12 2.62
C SER A 115 -7.14 -6.21 2.86
N LEU A 116 -7.89 -5.10 2.71
CA LEU A 116 -9.36 -5.14 2.78
C LEU A 116 -9.95 -5.98 1.63
N LEU A 117 -9.17 -6.21 0.57
CA LEU A 117 -9.54 -7.07 -0.55
C LEU A 117 -9.07 -8.53 -0.35
N THR A 118 -8.10 -8.80 0.54
CA THR A 118 -7.47 -10.13 0.70
C THR A 118 -7.65 -10.77 2.09
N LYS A 119 -8.37 -10.16 3.04
CA LYS A 119 -8.48 -10.59 4.47
C LYS A 119 -7.14 -10.71 5.20
N GLU A 120 -6.06 -10.19 4.63
CA GLU A 120 -4.72 -10.23 5.23
C GLU A 120 -4.55 -9.14 6.29
N SER A 121 -3.44 -9.17 7.03
CA SER A 121 -3.08 -8.11 7.97
C SER A 121 -2.99 -6.75 7.28
N THR A 122 -3.43 -5.69 7.98
CA THR A 122 -3.50 -4.32 7.44
C THR A 122 -2.66 -3.37 8.28
N SER A 123 -2.14 -2.35 7.61
CA SER A 123 -1.50 -1.20 8.25
C SER A 123 -2.43 0.02 8.34
N ILE A 124 -3.71 -0.12 7.98
CA ILE A 124 -4.70 0.95 8.09
C ILE A 124 -5.07 1.19 9.57
N GLY A 125 -5.25 2.45 9.94
CA GLY A 125 -5.72 2.85 11.27
C GLY A 125 -7.05 2.21 11.64
N SER A 126 -7.18 1.79 12.90
CA SER A 126 -8.37 1.07 13.37
C SER A 126 -9.66 1.86 13.20
N GLU A 127 -9.58 3.18 13.25
CA GLU A 127 -10.71 4.08 13.10
C GLU A 127 -11.29 4.05 11.68
N ILE A 128 -10.44 4.07 10.66
CA ILE A 128 -10.84 3.94 9.25
C ILE A 128 -11.48 2.57 9.02
N MET A 129 -10.92 1.52 9.62
CA MET A 129 -11.49 0.18 9.53
C MET A 129 -12.88 0.08 10.15
N LYS A 130 -13.09 0.67 11.34
CA LYS A 130 -14.40 0.70 12.01
C LYS A 130 -15.46 1.41 11.16
N ASN A 131 -15.05 2.41 10.39
CA ASN A 131 -15.92 3.16 9.49
C ASN A 131 -16.01 2.58 8.08
N ASN A 132 -15.62 1.31 7.87
CA ASN A 132 -15.63 0.64 6.56
C ASN A 132 -14.90 1.43 5.47
N GLY A 133 -13.79 2.09 5.82
CA GLY A 133 -13.00 2.93 4.92
C GLY A 133 -13.51 4.35 4.77
N ARG A 134 -14.71 4.70 5.21
CA ARG A 134 -15.28 6.04 5.03
C ARG A 134 -14.64 7.04 5.99
N LEU A 135 -14.18 8.18 5.44
CA LEU A 135 -13.59 9.25 6.24
C LEU A 135 -14.65 10.20 6.81
N GLU A 136 -14.49 10.51 8.09
CA GLU A 136 -15.23 11.57 8.78
C GLU A 136 -14.72 12.94 8.31
N GLN A 137 -15.62 13.90 8.17
CA GLN A 137 -15.26 15.25 7.77
C GLN A 137 -14.50 15.94 8.91
N ASP A 138 -13.44 16.65 8.55
CA ASP A 138 -12.60 17.47 9.43
C ASP A 138 -11.90 16.73 10.59
N LYS A 139 -11.94 15.41 10.58
CA LYS A 139 -11.21 14.55 11.51
C LYS A 139 -9.97 13.95 10.86
N ALA A 140 -8.83 14.06 11.55
CA ALA A 140 -7.60 13.43 11.12
C ALA A 140 -7.59 11.96 11.59
N MET A 141 -7.37 11.04 10.67
CA MET A 141 -7.34 9.59 10.91
C MET A 141 -6.03 9.01 10.37
N LYS A 142 -5.57 7.88 10.91
CA LYS A 142 -4.36 7.20 10.41
C LYS A 142 -4.66 6.41 9.14
N LEU A 143 -4.21 6.91 7.98
CA LEU A 143 -4.21 6.17 6.72
C LEU A 143 -3.25 4.98 6.79
N PHE A 144 -2.07 5.21 7.37
CA PHE A 144 -1.03 4.20 7.59
C PHE A 144 -0.51 4.31 9.03
N ASP A 145 -0.56 3.21 9.76
CA ASP A 145 -0.07 3.08 11.13
C ASP A 145 1.24 2.29 11.14
N MET A 146 2.35 3.00 11.35
CA MET A 146 3.69 2.43 11.31
C MET A 146 3.91 1.38 12.40
N LYS A 147 3.32 1.57 13.58
CA LYS A 147 3.42 0.61 14.68
C LYS A 147 2.72 -0.70 14.32
N LYS A 148 1.53 -0.63 13.70
CA LYS A 148 0.87 -1.84 13.19
C LYS A 148 1.71 -2.53 12.12
N PHE A 149 2.30 -1.77 11.21
CA PHE A 149 3.14 -2.32 10.15
C PHE A 149 4.37 -3.04 10.70
N GLN A 150 5.08 -2.45 11.66
CA GLN A 150 6.20 -3.06 12.37
C GLN A 150 5.81 -4.40 13.01
N ASN A 151 4.70 -4.42 13.74
CA ASN A 151 4.18 -5.66 14.33
C ASN A 151 3.85 -6.72 13.27
N ASN A 152 3.33 -6.31 12.11
CA ASN A 152 3.04 -7.23 11.01
C ASN A 152 4.33 -7.80 10.39
N ILE A 153 5.39 -6.99 10.26
CA ILE A 153 6.71 -7.46 9.81
C ILE A 153 7.26 -8.51 10.77
N GLU A 154 7.25 -8.22 12.08
CA GLU A 154 7.78 -9.14 13.10
C GLU A 154 7.05 -10.48 13.11
N LYS A 155 5.71 -10.44 13.01
CA LYS A 155 4.88 -11.65 12.88
C LYS A 155 5.21 -12.44 11.62
N GLU A 156 5.36 -11.78 10.48
CA GLU A 156 5.63 -12.44 9.21
C GLU A 156 7.02 -13.09 9.19
N ILE A 157 8.04 -12.44 9.77
CA ILE A 157 9.38 -13.00 9.91
C ILE A 157 9.36 -14.26 10.79
N GLY A 158 8.51 -14.30 11.81
CA GLY A 158 8.33 -15.45 12.69
C GLY A 158 7.58 -16.63 12.05
N ASN A 159 6.97 -16.46 10.87
CA ASN A 159 6.25 -17.54 10.20
C ASN A 159 7.20 -18.61 9.64
N SER A 160 6.72 -19.85 9.55
CA SER A 160 7.47 -20.96 8.90
C SER A 160 7.80 -20.69 7.42
N TYR A 161 6.99 -19.87 6.76
CA TYR A 161 7.17 -19.45 5.37
C TYR A 161 6.85 -17.95 5.26
N PRO A 162 7.81 -17.07 5.59
CA PRO A 162 7.61 -15.64 5.52
C PRO A 162 7.33 -15.19 4.08
N ASP A 163 6.25 -14.42 3.89
CA ASP A 163 5.88 -13.85 2.59
C ASP A 163 6.00 -12.33 2.58
N ARG A 164 7.10 -11.86 1.99
CA ARG A 164 7.39 -10.42 1.85
C ARG A 164 6.34 -9.69 1.01
N ARG A 165 5.70 -10.35 0.03
CA ARG A 165 4.73 -9.70 -0.87
C ARG A 165 3.50 -9.21 -0.13
N LYS A 166 3.11 -9.89 0.96
CA LYS A 166 2.01 -9.46 1.83
C LYS A 166 2.33 -8.13 2.53
N LEU A 167 3.57 -7.95 2.96
CA LEU A 167 4.04 -6.73 3.61
C LEU A 167 4.20 -5.59 2.60
N GLU A 168 4.68 -5.89 1.40
CA GLU A 168 4.76 -4.95 0.28
C GLU A 168 3.37 -4.38 -0.06
N ASN A 169 2.34 -5.23 -0.13
CA ASN A 169 0.96 -4.79 -0.37
C ASN A 169 0.41 -3.86 0.72
N GLN A 170 0.90 -3.97 1.97
CA GLN A 170 0.48 -3.07 3.05
C GLN A 170 1.08 -1.67 2.92
N CYS A 171 2.18 -1.50 2.20
CA CYS A 171 2.80 -0.20 1.93
C CYS A 171 1.96 0.65 0.97
N ILE A 172 0.88 0.10 0.41
CA ILE A 172 -0.03 0.79 -0.50
C ILE A 172 -1.35 1.10 0.20
N SER A 173 -1.76 2.36 0.09
CA SER A 173 -3.10 2.83 0.47
C SER A 173 -3.80 3.43 -0.73
N ALA A 174 -5.05 3.04 -0.98
CA ALA A 174 -5.87 3.65 -2.02
C ALA A 174 -6.94 4.57 -1.42
N ILE A 175 -7.20 5.69 -2.09
CA ILE A 175 -8.17 6.70 -1.64
C ILE A 175 -9.08 7.04 -2.81
N ALA A 176 -10.36 6.75 -2.65
CA ALA A 176 -11.43 7.01 -3.61
C ALA A 176 -12.18 8.30 -3.27
N PHE A 177 -12.48 9.11 -4.27
CA PHE A 177 -13.21 10.37 -4.08
C PHE A 177 -14.66 10.25 -4.56
N VAL A 178 -15.58 10.83 -3.79
CA VAL A 178 -17.02 11.01 -4.07
C VAL A 178 -17.83 9.72 -4.11
N LYS A 179 -17.45 8.76 -4.96
CA LYS A 179 -18.15 7.48 -5.15
C LYS A 179 -17.32 6.32 -4.59
N ASP A 180 -18.02 5.36 -4.02
CA ASP A 180 -17.44 4.09 -3.58
C ASP A 180 -17.80 2.95 -4.54
N ALA A 181 -16.95 1.92 -4.59
CA ALA A 181 -17.17 0.68 -5.35
C ALA A 181 -16.46 -0.50 -4.68
N ASN A 182 -16.91 -1.71 -5.00
CA ASN A 182 -16.26 -2.95 -4.57
C ASN A 182 -14.93 -3.18 -5.32
N ASP A 183 -14.92 -2.87 -6.62
CA ASP A 183 -13.70 -2.89 -7.42
C ASP A 183 -13.04 -1.51 -7.45
N ILE A 184 -11.77 -1.46 -7.07
CA ILE A 184 -10.98 -0.23 -7.15
C ILE A 184 -10.83 0.28 -8.59
N LEU A 185 -10.81 -0.62 -9.57
CA LEU A 185 -10.68 -0.29 -10.99
C LEU A 185 -11.99 0.29 -11.56
N ASP A 186 -13.11 0.09 -10.88
CA ASP A 186 -14.41 0.69 -11.23
C ASP A 186 -14.56 2.10 -10.63
N LEU A 187 -13.68 2.52 -9.73
CA LEU A 187 -13.74 3.85 -9.13
C LEU A 187 -13.47 4.92 -10.19
N PRO A 188 -14.33 5.94 -10.29
CA PRO A 188 -14.18 6.98 -11.29
C PRO A 188 -12.89 7.78 -11.11
N VAL A 189 -12.58 8.15 -9.86
CA VAL A 189 -11.40 8.95 -9.51
C VAL A 189 -10.85 8.46 -8.18
N TRP A 190 -9.59 8.03 -8.18
CA TRP A 190 -8.92 7.58 -6.98
C TRP A 190 -7.41 7.82 -7.08
N ILE A 191 -6.74 7.79 -5.94
CA ILE A 191 -5.28 7.85 -5.87
C ILE A 191 -4.75 6.63 -5.14
N MET A 192 -3.54 6.23 -5.51
CA MET A 192 -2.76 5.24 -4.82
C MET A 192 -1.54 5.90 -4.19
N VAL A 193 -1.39 5.74 -2.88
CA VAL A 193 -0.29 6.26 -2.09
C VAL A 193 0.61 5.09 -1.73
N ILE A 194 1.87 5.14 -2.18
CA ILE A 194 2.90 4.17 -1.85
C ILE A 194 3.81 4.80 -0.81
N ASN A 195 3.84 4.22 0.39
CA ASN A 195 4.68 4.68 1.50
C ASN A 195 6.13 4.22 1.28
N VAL A 196 7.01 5.15 0.88
CA VAL A 196 8.42 4.85 0.58
C VAL A 196 9.18 4.53 1.86
N VAL A 197 8.87 5.22 2.97
CA VAL A 197 9.48 4.97 4.29
C VAL A 197 9.17 3.56 4.80
N ALA A 198 7.93 3.09 4.60
CA ALA A 198 7.57 1.71 4.94
C ALA A 198 8.30 0.67 4.06
N ILE A 199 8.49 0.96 2.77
CA ILE A 199 9.28 0.10 1.88
C ILE A 199 10.74 0.03 2.33
N ASP A 200 11.34 1.16 2.73
CA ASP A 200 12.71 1.17 3.23
C ASP A 200 12.86 0.32 4.50
N MET A 201 11.93 0.47 5.44
CA MET A 201 11.87 -0.34 6.65
C MET A 201 11.76 -1.83 6.32
N LEU A 202 10.90 -2.19 5.37
CA LEU A 202 10.74 -3.58 4.93
C LEU A 202 12.01 -4.12 4.28
N LYS A 203 12.70 -3.32 3.45
CA LYS A 203 13.99 -3.70 2.85
C LYS A 203 15.04 -3.98 3.93
N SER A 204 15.10 -3.14 4.95
CA SER A 204 16.04 -3.24 6.06
C SER A 204 15.77 -4.45 6.97
N LYS A 205 14.50 -4.71 7.29
CA LYS A 205 14.08 -5.80 8.19
C LYS A 205 14.00 -7.16 7.50
N MET A 206 13.67 -7.20 6.22
CA MET A 206 13.48 -8.43 5.44
C MET A 206 14.17 -8.34 4.07
N PRO A 207 15.51 -8.24 4.01
CA PRO A 207 16.23 -8.14 2.75
C PRO A 207 16.08 -9.44 1.94
N LEU A 208 15.93 -9.30 0.62
CA LEU A 208 15.69 -10.43 -0.29
C LEU A 208 16.79 -11.52 -0.18
N SER A 209 18.02 -11.14 0.18
CA SER A 209 19.14 -12.06 0.40
C SER A 209 19.00 -12.95 1.64
N LYS A 210 18.38 -12.46 2.72
CA LYS A 210 18.21 -13.24 3.96
C LYS A 210 17.06 -14.24 3.87
N VAL A 211 16.06 -14.00 3.03
CA VAL A 211 14.97 -14.96 2.78
C VAL A 211 15.51 -16.26 2.19
N PHE A 212 16.49 -16.16 1.28
CA PHE A 212 17.14 -17.33 0.69
C PHE A 212 17.93 -18.13 1.74
N LEU A 213 18.72 -17.47 2.59
CA LEU A 213 19.47 -18.11 3.67
C LEU A 213 18.56 -18.73 4.73
N PHE A 214 17.47 -18.06 5.10
CA PHE A 214 16.52 -18.57 6.08
C PHE A 214 15.72 -19.77 5.54
N LEU A 215 15.28 -19.73 4.28
CA LEU A 215 14.68 -20.88 3.61
C LEU A 215 15.69 -22.03 3.44
N LEU A 216 16.95 -21.73 3.16
CA LEU A 216 18.02 -22.74 3.11
C LEU A 216 18.22 -23.39 4.48
N LEU A 217 18.29 -22.60 5.56
CA LEU A 217 18.41 -23.11 6.93
C LEU A 217 17.20 -23.93 7.37
N ILE A 218 15.98 -23.52 7.03
CA ILE A 218 14.77 -24.32 7.27
C ILE A 218 14.79 -25.61 6.44
N SER A 219 15.21 -25.55 5.18
CA SER A 219 15.32 -26.73 4.31
C SER A 219 16.36 -27.73 4.83
N ILE A 220 17.51 -27.23 5.30
CA ILE A 220 18.56 -28.02 5.94
C ILE A 220 18.05 -28.62 7.25
N SER A 221 17.38 -27.83 8.10
CA SER A 221 16.79 -28.30 9.35
C SER A 221 15.73 -29.39 9.14
N LYS A 222 14.83 -29.22 8.17
CA LYS A 222 13.85 -30.25 7.78
C LYS A 222 14.49 -31.51 7.22
N ARG A 223 15.56 -31.37 6.40
CA ARG A 223 16.34 -32.54 5.93
C ARG A 223 17.01 -33.28 7.08
N ILE A 224 17.57 -32.58 8.06
CA ILE A 224 18.20 -33.18 9.24
C ILE A 224 17.16 -33.93 10.10
N ILE A 225 15.98 -33.34 10.33
CA ILE A 225 14.88 -33.98 11.08
C ILE A 225 14.36 -35.25 10.39
N ASN A 226 14.24 -35.22 9.05
CA ASN A 226 13.81 -36.39 8.28
C ASN A 226 14.87 -37.51 8.29
N LEU A 227 16.16 -37.16 8.31
CA LEU A 227 17.25 -38.13 8.43
C LEU A 227 17.28 -38.80 9.82
N THR A 228 17.06 -38.04 10.90
CA THR A 228 17.03 -38.60 12.26
C THR A 228 15.81 -39.48 12.51
N THR A 229 14.63 -39.14 11.96
CA THR A 229 13.45 -40.01 12.02
C THR A 229 13.60 -41.29 11.19
N SER A 230 14.24 -41.22 10.02
CA SER A 230 14.59 -42.42 9.23
C SER A 230 15.58 -43.33 9.97
N TYR A 231 16.58 -42.76 10.62
CA TYR A 231 17.58 -43.51 11.40
C TYR A 231 16.98 -44.20 12.63
N HIS A 232 15.98 -43.58 13.27
CA HIS A 232 15.29 -44.19 14.41
C HIS A 232 14.39 -45.36 13.99
N ASN A 233 13.64 -45.23 12.89
CA ASN A 233 12.80 -46.32 12.38
C ASN A 233 13.61 -47.53 11.90
N HIS A 234 14.83 -47.32 11.38
CA HIS A 234 15.68 -48.42 10.91
C HIS A 234 16.31 -49.25 12.05
N LYS A 235 16.44 -48.68 13.27
CA LYS A 235 16.90 -49.42 14.46
C LYS A 235 15.79 -50.25 15.12
N SER A 236 14.53 -49.85 14.97
CA SER A 236 13.37 -50.59 15.50
C SER A 236 13.10 -51.89 14.73
N LEU A 237 13.47 -51.95 13.45
CA LEU A 237 13.29 -53.12 12.58
C LEU A 237 14.40 -54.19 12.69
N LYS A 238 15.48 -53.93 13.45
CA LYS A 238 16.58 -54.89 13.67
C LYS A 238 16.55 -55.57 15.04
N LYS A 239 15.44 -55.47 15.77
CA LYS A 239 15.17 -56.19 17.02
C LYS A 239 13.90 -57.03 16.87
N LEU A 240 13.95 -58.03 16.00
CA LEU A 240 13.07 -59.21 15.98
C LEU A 240 13.92 -60.39 15.51
#